data_AF-A0A6A3MB47-F1
#
_entry.id   AF-A0A6A3MB47-F1
#
_cell.length_a   1.000
_cell.length_b   1.000
_cell.length_c   1.000
_cell.angle_alpha   90.00
_cell.angle_beta   90.00
_cell.angle_gamma   90.00
#
_symmetry.space_group_name_H-M   'P 1'
#
loop_
_entity.id
_entity.type
_entity.pdbx_description
1 polymer ?
#
loop_
_entity_poly.entity_id
_entity_poly.type
_entity_poly.pdbx_seq_one_letter_code
_entity_poly.pdbx_strand_id
1 'polypeptide(L)'
;MQARHIGLDDGKKVLSVEVVTGSGERVVSTRAVMKQAPMAFVFTGQGSAAVNMDMDRYQESSVACEIWNRGDVTQHGCNIREHYMNLKCEDPVTVPGRNAVKRDAE
;
A
#
# COMPACT_ATOMS: atom_id res chain seq x y z
N MET A 1 -21.94 -19.98 -23.36
CA MET A 1 -20.88 -18.96 -23.42
C MET A 1 -20.50 -18.59 -21.99
N GLN A 2 -19.21 -18.55 -21.67
CA GLN A 2 -18.68 -18.18 -20.35
C GLN A 2 -17.62 -17.10 -20.53
N ALA A 3 -17.63 -16.07 -19.69
CA ALA A 3 -16.63 -15.02 -19.67
C ALA A 3 -16.04 -14.91 -18.26
N ARG A 4 -14.71 -14.91 -18.14
CA ARG A 4 -13.98 -14.84 -16.87
C ARG A 4 -12.96 -13.71 -16.90
N HIS A 5 -12.94 -12.88 -15.86
CA HIS A 5 -11.88 -11.88 -15.68
C HIS A 5 -10.59 -12.61 -15.31
N ILE A 6 -9.56 -12.45 -16.14
CA ILE A 6 -8.28 -13.15 -15.98
C ILE A 6 -7.13 -12.23 -15.59
N GLY A 7 -7.32 -10.90 -15.65
CA GLY A 7 -6.28 -9.96 -15.25
C GLY A 7 -6.47 -8.56 -15.81
N LEU A 8 -5.40 -7.77 -15.69
CA LEU A 8 -5.32 -6.40 -16.19
C LEU A 8 -4.17 -6.29 -17.19
N ASP A 9 -4.36 -5.43 -18.18
CA ASP A 9 -3.38 -5.11 -19.21
C ASP A 9 -3.41 -3.61 -19.43
N ASP A 10 -2.37 -2.91 -18.98
CA ASP A 10 -2.29 -1.44 -19.03
C ASP A 10 -3.54 -0.74 -18.47
N GLY A 11 -3.99 -1.20 -17.30
CA GLY A 11 -5.21 -0.69 -16.64
C GLY A 11 -6.53 -1.08 -17.31
N LYS A 12 -6.51 -1.87 -18.40
CA LYS A 12 -7.72 -2.42 -19.05
C LYS A 12 -8.01 -3.81 -18.51
N LYS A 13 -9.30 -4.15 -18.38
CA LYS A 13 -9.73 -5.49 -17.96
C LYS A 13 -9.55 -6.47 -19.10
N VAL A 14 -8.97 -7.63 -18.78
CA VAL A 14 -8.81 -8.73 -19.73
C VAL A 14 -9.78 -9.85 -19.37
N LEU A 15 -10.66 -10.20 -20.30
CA LEU A 15 -11.62 -11.29 -20.16
C LEU A 15 -11.21 -12.46 -21.07
N SER A 16 -11.21 -13.66 -20.52
CA SER A 16 -11.23 -14.90 -21.30
C SER A 16 -12.67 -15.25 -21.60
N VAL A 17 -13.02 -15.39 -22.87
CA VAL A 17 -14.36 -15.73 -23.34
C VAL A 17 -14.31 -17.08 -24.04
N GLU A 18 -15.07 -18.02 -23.52
CA GLU A 18 -15.19 -19.38 -24.03
C GLU A 18 -16.63 -19.66 -24.49
N VAL A 19 -16.78 -20.17 -25.71
CA VAL A 19 -18.06 -20.64 -26.23
C VAL A 19 -18.00 -22.16 -26.32
N VAL A 20 -18.94 -22.80 -25.62
CA VAL A 20 -19.13 -24.25 -25.60
C VAL A 20 -20.44 -24.61 -26.29
N THR A 21 -20.46 -25.72 -27.02
CA THR A 21 -21.67 -26.31 -27.60
C THR A 21 -22.54 -26.98 -26.53
N GLY A 22 -23.77 -27.36 -26.89
CA GLY A 22 -24.63 -28.18 -26.03
C GLY A 22 -24.04 -29.55 -25.66
N SER A 23 -23.07 -30.07 -26.44
CA SER A 23 -22.33 -31.29 -26.14
C SER A 23 -21.13 -31.08 -25.19
N GLY A 24 -20.86 -29.84 -24.77
CA GLY A 24 -19.75 -29.50 -23.88
C GLY A 24 -18.40 -29.30 -24.57
N GLU A 25 -18.35 -29.37 -25.90
CA GLU A 25 -17.14 -29.13 -26.68
C GLU A 25 -16.85 -27.62 -26.78
N ARG A 26 -15.59 -27.23 -26.55
CA ARG A 26 -15.15 -25.83 -26.66
C ARG A 26 -14.91 -25.49 -28.13
N VAL A 27 -15.72 -24.59 -28.67
CA VAL A 27 -15.66 -24.20 -30.08
C VAL A 27 -14.87 -22.91 -30.29
N VAL A 28 -14.98 -21.96 -29.36
CA VAL A 28 -14.28 -20.68 -29.45
C VAL A 28 -13.62 -20.35 -28.12
N SER A 29 -12.37 -19.90 -28.19
CA SER A 29 -11.64 -19.29 -27.07
C SER A 29 -11.07 -17.97 -27.55
N THR A 30 -11.42 -16.87 -26.89
CA THR A 30 -10.95 -15.54 -27.28
C THR A 30 -10.65 -14.67 -26.07
N ARG A 31 -9.77 -13.69 -26.26
CA ARG A 31 -9.39 -12.69 -25.26
C ARG A 31 -10.04 -11.36 -25.64
N ALA A 32 -10.82 -10.80 -24.72
CA ALA A 32 -11.38 -9.45 -24.86
C ALA A 32 -10.67 -8.48 -23.92
N VAL A 33 -10.23 -7.34 -24.44
CA VAL A 33 -9.63 -6.26 -23.65
C VAL A 33 -10.62 -5.11 -23.59
N MET A 34 -11.04 -4.72 -22.38
CA MET A 34 -12.08 -3.72 -22.15
C MET A 34 -11.58 -2.59 -21.26
N LYS A 35 -11.99 -1.36 -21.56
CA LYS A 35 -11.67 -0.19 -20.73
C LYS A 35 -12.34 -0.32 -19.35
N GLN A 36 -11.63 0.06 -18.30
CA GLN A 36 -12.22 0.21 -16.97
C GLN A 36 -13.10 1.48 -16.90
N ALA A 37 -14.01 1.53 -15.93
CA ALA A 37 -14.72 2.77 -15.62
C ALA A 37 -13.71 3.88 -15.30
N PRO A 38 -14.04 5.17 -15.51
CA PRO A 38 -13.18 6.26 -15.08
C PRO A 38 -12.88 6.17 -13.58
N MET A 39 -11.61 6.25 -13.21
CA MET A 39 -11.14 6.16 -11.82
C MET A 39 -10.20 7.33 -11.52
N ALA A 40 -10.19 7.76 -10.26
CA ALA A 40 -9.26 8.74 -9.74
C ALA A 40 -8.54 8.14 -8.52
N PHE A 41 -7.25 8.43 -8.38
CA PHE A 41 -6.46 8.08 -7.19
C PHE A 41 -6.39 9.28 -6.26
N VAL A 42 -6.85 9.11 -5.02
CA VAL A 42 -6.79 10.15 -3.98
C VAL A 42 -5.93 9.61 -2.84
N PHE A 43 -4.89 10.35 -2.50
CA PHE A 43 -3.95 9.98 -1.45
C PHE A 43 -4.34 10.67 -0.13
N THR A 44 -4.28 9.92 0.97
CA THR A 44 -4.56 10.44 2.31
C THR A 44 -3.44 11.35 2.78
N GLY A 45 -3.79 12.44 3.46
CA GLY A 45 -2.83 13.35 4.08
C GLY A 45 -2.30 12.85 5.43
N GLN A 46 -1.59 13.74 6.13
CA GLN A 46 -1.12 13.50 7.50
C GLN A 46 -2.28 13.25 8.49
N GLY A 47 -2.03 12.43 9.51
CA GLY A 47 -3.02 12.13 10.57
C GLY A 47 -3.69 10.75 10.45
N SER A 48 -3.53 10.06 9.32
CA SER A 48 -3.99 8.67 9.15
C SER A 48 -2.88 7.62 9.32
N ALA A 49 -1.66 8.04 9.68
CA ALA A 49 -0.54 7.14 9.85
C ALA A 49 -0.70 6.30 11.13
N ALA A 50 -0.38 5.01 11.03
CA ALA A 50 -0.38 4.08 12.15
C ALA A 50 0.94 3.30 12.20
N VAL A 51 1.34 2.90 13.41
CA VAL A 51 2.51 2.05 13.63
C VAL A 51 2.35 0.77 12.83
N ASN A 52 3.42 0.35 12.15
CA ASN A 52 3.45 -0.86 11.34
C ASN A 52 2.51 -0.85 10.11
N MET A 53 1.97 0.31 9.72
CA MET A 53 1.19 0.44 8.48
C MET A 53 2.04 0.04 7.26
N ASP A 54 1.44 -0.74 6.35
CA ASP A 54 2.02 -1.20 5.08
C ASP A 54 3.13 -2.28 5.19
N MET A 55 3.45 -2.75 6.40
CA MET A 55 4.50 -3.77 6.60
C MET A 55 4.07 -5.18 6.18
N ASP A 56 2.78 -5.48 6.19
CA ASP A 56 2.26 -6.72 5.58
C ASP A 56 2.55 -6.72 4.07
N ARG A 57 2.32 -5.58 3.41
CA ARG A 57 2.56 -5.42 1.97
C ARG A 57 4.05 -5.41 1.64
N TYR A 58 4.89 -4.90 2.54
CA TYR A 58 6.35 -5.02 2.43
C TYR A 58 6.80 -6.48 2.37
N GLN A 59 6.20 -7.37 3.17
CA GLN A 59 6.55 -8.80 3.19
C GLN A 59 6.03 -9.55 1.95
N GLU A 60 4.84 -9.20 1.46
CA GLU A 60 4.20 -9.91 0.35
C GLU A 60 4.66 -9.45 -1.04
N SER A 61 5.04 -8.18 -1.19
CA SER A 61 5.30 -7.57 -2.50
C SER A 61 6.76 -7.14 -2.65
N SER A 62 7.45 -7.74 -3.61
CA SER A 62 8.82 -7.36 -3.97
C SER A 62 8.93 -5.89 -4.40
N VAL A 63 7.91 -5.36 -5.08
CA VAL A 63 7.86 -3.96 -5.52
C VAL A 63 7.73 -3.02 -4.32
N ALA A 64 6.89 -3.38 -3.34
CA ALA A 64 6.75 -2.58 -2.12
C ALA A 64 8.06 -2.59 -1.31
N CYS A 65 8.66 -3.77 -1.15
CA CYS A 65 9.95 -3.95 -0.50
C CYS A 65 11.05 -3.08 -1.13
N GLU A 66 11.15 -3.07 -2.46
CA GLU A 66 12.13 -2.24 -3.16
C GLU A 66 11.93 -0.73 -2.93
N ILE A 67 10.68 -0.25 -2.94
CA ILE A 67 10.38 1.16 -2.68
C ILE A 67 10.81 1.55 -1.26
N TRP A 68 10.49 0.72 -0.27
CA TRP A 68 10.90 0.93 1.12
C TRP A 68 12.43 0.93 1.26
N ASN A 69 13.11 -0.05 0.67
CA ASN A 69 14.57 -0.14 0.71
C ASN A 69 15.25 1.09 0.07
N ARG A 70 14.68 1.63 -1.02
CA ARG A 70 15.19 2.88 -1.62
C ARG A 70 15.01 4.08 -0.68
N GLY A 71 13.92 4.14 0.08
CA GLY A 71 13.65 5.19 1.06
C GLY A 71 14.56 5.14 2.28
N ASP A 72 14.91 3.92 2.74
CA ASP A 72 15.83 3.70 3.86
C ASP A 72 17.27 4.12 3.56
N VAL A 73 17.67 4.23 2.28
CA VAL A 73 19.03 4.62 1.85
C VAL A 73 19.24 6.15 1.87
N THR A 74 18.49 6.88 2.71
CA THR A 74 18.59 8.34 2.75
C THR A 74 19.90 8.82 3.38
N GLN A 75 20.46 9.86 2.75
CA GLN A 75 21.78 10.50 2.95
C GLN A 75 22.12 10.98 4.38
N HIS A 76 21.19 10.83 5.34
CA HIS A 76 21.28 11.34 6.71
C HIS A 76 21.37 10.22 7.77
N GLY A 77 21.49 8.95 7.36
CA GLY A 77 21.70 7.83 8.30
C GLY A 77 20.48 7.48 9.16
N CYS A 78 19.30 8.00 8.83
CA CYS A 78 18.04 7.64 9.48
C CYS A 78 17.40 6.47 8.75
N ASN A 79 17.27 5.33 9.43
CA ASN A 79 16.47 4.21 8.93
C ASN A 79 14.99 4.54 9.17
N ILE A 80 14.30 5.00 8.13
CA ILE A 80 12.90 5.43 8.25
C ILE A 80 11.99 4.27 8.65
N ARG A 81 12.29 3.05 8.21
CA ARG A 81 11.54 1.85 8.55
C ARG A 81 11.64 1.50 10.03
N GLU A 82 12.82 1.59 10.62
CA GLU A 82 13.03 1.34 12.06
C GLU A 82 12.28 2.38 12.89
N HIS A 83 12.33 3.65 12.50
CA HIS A 83 11.54 4.69 13.18
C HIS A 83 10.03 4.44 13.05
N TYR A 84 9.54 4.02 11.88
CA TYR A 84 8.12 3.77 11.61
C TYR A 84 7.58 2.49 12.31
N MET A 85 8.44 1.47 12.47
CA MET A 85 8.14 0.23 13.20
C MET A 85 8.21 0.43 14.72
N ASN A 86 9.12 1.29 15.18
CA ASN A 86 9.34 1.61 16.59
C ASN A 86 8.80 2.98 16.97
N LEU A 87 7.73 3.45 16.32
CA LEU A 87 6.94 4.59 16.78
C LEU A 87 6.37 4.23 18.15
N LYS A 88 7.19 4.32 19.20
CA LYS A 88 6.69 4.54 20.54
C LYS A 88 6.01 5.90 20.49
N CYS A 89 4.75 5.96 20.86
CA CYS A 89 4.13 7.21 21.28
C CYS A 89 4.89 7.69 22.55
N GLU A 90 6.11 8.18 22.39
CA GLU A 90 6.81 8.96 23.41
C GLU A 90 6.83 10.40 22.88
N ASP A 91 5.96 11.23 23.46
CA ASP A 91 5.89 12.66 23.24
C ASP A 91 7.27 13.31 23.41
N PRO A 92 7.83 14.02 22.43
CA PRO A 92 9.07 14.73 22.62
C PRO A 92 8.77 16.18 23.02
N VAL A 93 8.51 16.44 24.31
CA VAL A 93 8.93 17.71 24.93
C VAL A 93 9.45 17.44 26.33
N THR A 94 10.61 16.78 26.42
CA THR A 94 11.52 17.04 27.54
C THR A 94 12.61 17.96 27.01
N VAL A 95 12.35 19.27 27.09
CA VAL A 95 13.39 20.28 26.85
C VAL A 95 14.44 20.12 27.96
N PRO A 96 15.72 19.83 27.65
CA PRO A 96 16.74 19.80 28.68
C PRO A 96 17.00 21.24 29.14
N GLY A 97 16.75 21.53 30.42
CA GLY A 97 17.27 22.75 31.05
C GLY A 97 16.26 23.79 31.58
N ARG A 98 15.00 23.45 31.89
CA ARG A 98 14.20 24.31 32.79
C ARG A 98 13.97 23.61 34.12
N ASN A 99 14.69 24.10 35.13
CA ASN A 99 14.45 23.78 36.52
C ASN A 99 12.95 23.95 36.84
N ALA A 100 12.30 22.89 37.28
CA ALA A 100 10.94 22.93 37.79
C ALA A 100 10.92 23.79 39.06
N VAL A 101 10.52 25.05 38.93
CA VAL A 101 10.11 25.86 40.08
C VAL A 101 8.77 25.29 40.53
N LYS A 102 8.79 24.56 41.64
CA LYS A 102 7.59 24.18 42.37
C LYS A 102 6.89 25.47 42.81
N ARG A 103 5.68 25.72 42.32
CA ARG A 103 4.76 26.64 43.00
C ARG A 103 4.06 25.83 44.06
N ASP A 104 4.45 26.07 45.31
CA ASP A 104 3.66 25.69 46.47
C ASP A 104 2.34 26.48 46.39
N ALA A 105 1.23 25.77 46.51
CA ALA A 105 -0.09 26.36 46.57
C ALA A 105 -0.35 26.87 48.00
N GLU A 106 -0.60 28.17 48.11
CA GLU A 106 -1.29 28.79 49.23
C GLU A 106 -2.81 28.75 48.98
#